data_AF-A0A7C5F418-F1
#
_entry.id   AF-A0A7C5F418-F1
#
_cell.length_a   1.000
_cell.length_b   1.000
_cell.length_c   1.000
_cell.angle_alpha   90.00
_cell.angle_beta   90.00
_cell.angle_gamma   90.00
#
_symmetry.space_group_name_H-M   'P 1'
#
loop_
_entity.id
_entity.type
_entity.pdbx_description
1 polymer ?
#
loop_
_entity_poly.entity_id
_entity_poly.type
_entity_poly.pdbx_seq_one_letter_code
_entity_poly.pdbx_strand_id
1 'polypeptide(L)' 'MSETSTLISCTGKITRADLAKLPTPPATATHIPIPHAAVVETLVETLSHRQIGVVAEEFAVSNDEMEMFGVLDLET' A
#
# COMPACT_ATOMS: atom_id res chain seq x y z
N MET A 1 3.23 23.68 -8.77
CA MET A 1 3.27 23.33 -7.34
C MET A 1 3.15 21.82 -7.31
N SER A 2 4.09 21.09 -6.73
CA SER A 2 3.92 19.64 -6.56
C SER A 2 2.85 19.45 -5.48
N GLU A 3 1.74 18.81 -5.83
CA GLU A 3 0.73 18.41 -4.86
C GLU A 3 1.27 17.19 -4.13
N THR A 4 1.53 17.34 -2.83
CA THR A 4 1.97 16.24 -1.95
C THR A 4 0.78 15.74 -1.14
N SER A 5 0.52 14.44 -1.19
CA SER A 5 -0.50 13.80 -0.35
C SER A 5 0.06 13.53 1.05
N THR A 6 -0.80 13.55 2.07
CA THR A 6 -0.40 13.19 3.44
C THR A 6 -1.45 12.28 4.05
N LEU A 7 -1.02 11.10 4.48
CA LEU A 7 -1.83 10.15 5.22
C LEU A 7 -1.80 10.51 6.71
N ILE A 8 -2.98 10.66 7.32
CA ILE A 8 -3.12 10.85 8.76
C ILE A 8 -3.55 9.51 9.36
N SER A 9 -2.76 8.98 10.28
CA SER A 9 -2.98 7.68 10.91
C SER A 9 -3.11 7.81 12.42
N CYS A 10 -4.00 7.01 13.00
CA CYS A 10 -4.11 6.83 14.45
C CYS A 10 -3.09 5.83 15.00
N THR A 11 -2.60 4.91 14.17
CA THR A 11 -1.70 3.79 14.53
C THR A 11 -0.24 4.05 14.17
N GLY A 12 0.02 5.14 13.45
CA GLY A 12 1.33 5.46 12.88
C GLY A 12 1.42 5.13 11.39
N LYS A 13 2.46 5.67 10.75
CA LYS A 13 2.81 5.33 9.36
C LYS A 13 3.79 4.16 9.36
N ILE A 14 3.65 3.27 8.39
CA ILE A 14 4.53 2.12 8.20
C ILE A 14 5.19 2.15 6.83
N THR A 15 6.35 1.51 6.70
CA THR A 15 7.06 1.44 5.43
C THR A 15 6.57 0.28 4.57
N ARG A 16 6.91 0.29 3.28
CA ARG A 16 6.67 -0.85 2.40
C ARG A 16 7.33 -2.15 2.90
N ALA A 17 8.50 -2.04 3.52
CA ALA A 17 9.17 -3.19 4.14
C ALA A 17 8.43 -3.73 5.36
N ASP A 18 7.67 -2.89 6.06
CA ASP A 18 6.83 -3.32 7.19
C ASP A 18 5.53 -3.96 6.70
N LEU A 19 4.93 -3.44 5.62
CA LEU A 19 3.79 -4.07 4.95
C LEU A 19 4.09 -5.53 4.54
N ALA A 20 5.30 -5.82 4.09
CA ALA A 20 5.71 -7.16 3.70
C ALA A 20 5.79 -8.16 4.88
N LYS A 21 5.84 -7.67 6.12
CA LYS A 21 5.87 -8.50 7.33
C LYS A 21 4.47 -8.80 7.88
N LEU A 22 3.44 -8.10 7.40
CA LEU A 22 2.09 -8.26 7.91
C LEU A 22 1.53 -9.65 7.53
N PRO A 23 0.84 -10.32 8.48
CA PRO A 23 0.26 -11.62 8.21
C PRO A 23 -0.85 -11.50 7.17
N THR A 24 -0.83 -12.38 6.18
CA THR A 24 -1.98 -12.53 5.28
C THR A 24 -2.95 -13.55 5.90
N PRO A 25 -4.23 -13.21 6.09
CA PRO A 25 -5.20 -14.16 6.61
C PRO A 25 -5.29 -15.41 5.73
N PRO A 26 -5.55 -16.59 6.31
CA PRO A 26 -5.66 -17.82 5.54
C PRO A 26 -6.85 -17.75 4.58
N ALA A 27 -6.66 -18.28 3.37
CA ALA A 27 -7.73 -18.38 2.39
C ALA A 27 -8.86 -19.30 2.89
N THR A 28 -10.08 -18.94 2.53
CA THR A 28 -11.29 -19.73 2.79
C THR A 28 -11.88 -20.21 1.45
N ALA A 29 -12.95 -21.01 1.50
CA ALA A 29 -13.59 -21.55 0.29
C ALA A 29 -14.12 -20.46 -0.67
N THR A 30 -14.50 -19.29 -0.15
CA THR A 30 -15.13 -18.21 -0.93
C THR A 30 -14.30 -16.94 -0.99
N HIS A 31 -13.20 -16.85 -0.23
CA HIS A 31 -12.38 -15.65 -0.15
C HIS A 31 -10.91 -16.03 -0.08
N ILE A 32 -10.13 -15.52 -1.03
CA ILE A 32 -8.67 -15.69 -1.11
C ILE A 32 -8.06 -14.30 -0.85
N PRO A 33 -7.62 -14.01 0.39
CA PRO A 33 -6.96 -12.76 0.73
C PRO A 33 -5.68 -12.56 -0.10
N ILE A 34 -5.43 -11.32 -0.49
CA ILE A 34 -4.20 -10.92 -1.17
C ILE A 34 -3.34 -10.15 -0.16
N PRO A 35 -2.04 -10.47 -0.02
CA PRO A 35 -1.14 -9.71 0.85
C PRO A 35 -1.09 -8.23 0.48
N HIS A 36 -1.12 -7.32 1.46
CA HIS A 36 -1.07 -5.88 1.19
C HIS A 36 0.16 -5.46 0.39
N ALA A 37 1.34 -6.04 0.70
CA ALA A 37 2.56 -5.79 -0.05
C ALA A 37 2.43 -6.18 -1.54
N ALA A 38 1.79 -7.30 -1.83
CA ALA A 38 1.58 -7.76 -3.21
C ALA A 38 0.69 -6.80 -4.01
N VAL A 39 -0.32 -6.20 -3.36
CA VAL A 39 -1.16 -5.16 -3.98
C VAL A 39 -0.31 -3.95 -4.37
N VAL A 40 0.53 -3.46 -3.46
CA VAL A 40 1.39 -2.29 -3.69
C VAL A 40 2.43 -2.56 -4.77
N GLU A 41 3.09 -3.72 -4.73
CA GLU A 41 4.07 -4.13 -5.75
C GLU A 41 3.45 -4.19 -7.14
N THR A 42 2.32 -4.89 -7.27
CA THR A 42 1.59 -5.02 -8.55
C THR A 42 1.13 -3.66 -9.06
N LEU A 43 0.69 -2.77 -8.15
CA LEU A 43 0.27 -1.41 -8.51
C LEU A 43 1.45 -0.61 -9.08
N VAL A 44 2.61 -0.61 -8.43
CA VAL A 44 3.79 0.11 -8.91
C VAL A 44 4.31 -0.46 -10.23
N GLU A 45 4.35 -1.78 -10.37
CA GLU A 45 4.69 -2.44 -11.64
C GLU A 45 3.74 -1.98 -12.75
N THR A 46 2.43 -2.00 -12.49
CA THR A 46 1.40 -1.59 -13.46
C THR A 46 1.49 -0.11 -13.86
N LEU A 47 1.87 0.78 -12.94
CA LEU A 47 2.11 2.19 -13.21
C LEU A 47 3.37 2.40 -14.07
N SER A 48 4.43 1.65 -13.77
CA SER A 48 5.70 1.72 -14.51
C SER A 48 5.53 1.37 -15.99
N HIS A 49 4.63 0.42 -16.32
CA HIS A 49 4.31 0.06 -17.70
C HIS A 49 3.73 1.23 -18.52
N ARG A 50 3.17 2.24 -17.84
CA ARG A 50 2.61 3.46 -18.43
C ARG A 50 3.56 4.66 -18.31
N GLN A 51 4.81 4.44 -17.92
CA GLN A 51 5.78 5.50 -17.63
C GLN A 51 5.32 6.45 -16.52
N ILE A 52 4.53 5.95 -15.56
CA ILE A 52 4.09 6.70 -14.39
C ILE A 52 4.96 6.27 -13.21
N GLY A 53 5.73 7.22 -12.66
CA GLY A 53 6.59 7.02 -11.50
C GLY A 53 5.86 7.29 -10.18
N VAL A 54 6.27 6.61 -9.11
CA VAL A 54 5.87 6.92 -7.73
C VAL A 54 7.02 7.70 -7.08
N VAL A 55 6.77 8.94 -6.67
CA VAL A 55 7.79 9.83 -6.09
C VAL A 55 7.77 9.85 -4.56
N ALA A 56 6.60 9.63 -3.96
CA ALA A 56 6.43 9.51 -2.52
C ALA A 56 5.29 8.54 -2.22
N GLU A 57 5.40 7.87 -1.08
CA GLU A 57 4.38 6.95 -0.61
C GLU A 57 4.30 6.94 0.91
N GLU A 58 3.09 6.83 1.43
CA GLU A 58 2.84 6.65 2.85
C GLU A 58 1.77 5.59 3.04
N PHE A 59 2.00 4.70 4.00
CA PHE A 59 1.06 3.63 4.33
C PHE A 59 0.70 3.65 5.81
N ALA A 60 -0.49 3.17 6.11
CA ALA A 60 -0.92 2.83 7.46
C ALA A 60 -1.85 1.62 7.42
N VAL A 61 -1.98 0.97 8.58
CA VAL A 61 -2.94 -0.12 8.77
C VAL A 61 -3.82 0.16 9.97
N SER A 62 -5.01 -0.43 9.95
CA SER A 62 -5.89 -0.49 11.11
C SER A 62 -5.22 -1.21 12.29
N ASN A 63 -5.77 -1.03 13.50
CA ASN A 63 -5.24 -1.68 14.72
C ASN A 63 -5.25 -3.21 14.63
N ASP A 64 -6.16 -3.79 13.85
CA ASP A 64 -6.28 -5.23 13.61
C ASP A 64 -5.51 -5.69 12.35
N GLU A 65 -4.77 -4.79 11.70
CA GLU A 65 -3.96 -5.02 10.50
C GLU A 65 -4.73 -5.52 9.27
N MET A 66 -6.07 -5.53 9.31
CA MET A 66 -6.90 -6.06 8.23
C MET A 66 -7.16 -5.06 7.11
N GLU A 67 -7.08 -3.76 7.42
CA GLU A 67 -7.27 -2.68 6.45
C GLU A 67 -5.96 -1.94 6.24
N MET A 68 -5.58 -1.78 4.97
CA MET A 68 -4.42 -0.99 4.58
C MET A 68 -4.88 0.27 3.84
N PHE A 69 -4.31 1.39 4.25
CA PHE A 69 -4.48 2.70 3.62
C PHE A 69 -3.14 3.13 3.04
N GLY A 70 -3.17 3.68 1.83
CA GLY A 70 -1.97 4.16 1.15
C GLY A 70 -2.27 5.42 0.35
N VAL A 71 -1.35 6.38 0.41
CA VAL A 71 -1.32 7.52 -0.52
C VAL A 71 -0.02 7.47 -1.30
N LEU A 72 -0.10 7.78 -2.59
CA LEU A 72 1.04 7.79 -3.50
C LEU A 72 1.01 9.10 -4.28
N ASP A 73 2.13 9.79 -4.30
CA ASP A 73 2.34 10.91 -5.21
C ASP A 73 2.99 10.38 -6.47
N LEU A 74 2.44 10.79 -7.61
CA LEU A 74 2.78 10.25 -8.93
C LEU A 74 3.42 11.33 -9.82
N GLU A 75 4.30 10.91 -10.71
CA GLU A 75 4.86 11.75 -11.78
C GLU A 75 4.74 11.04 -13.14
N THR A 76 4.63 11.84 -14.21
CA THR A 76 4.46 11.39 -15.61
C THR A 76 5.50 12.03 -16.51
#